data_AF-A0A9E5YP07-F1
#
_entry.id   AF-A0A9E5YP07-F1
#
_cell.length_a   1.000
_cell.length_b   1.000
_cell.length_c   1.000
_cell.angle_alpha   90.00
_cell.angle_beta   90.00
_cell.angle_gamma   90.00
#
_symmetry.space_group_name_H-M   'P 1'
#
loop_
_entity.id
_entity.type
_entity.pdbx_description
1 polymer ?
#
loop_
_entity_poly.entity_id
_entity_poly.type
_entity_poly.pdbx_seq_one_letter_code
_entity_poly.pdbx_strand_id
1 'polypeptide(L)'
;MIRVYFDWNVFSYLKEPEYKKLKQKVEELSYAIQFPYSPAHFQDLMKSYDKNNDSNKYFYEDLNLLEKLSKTHLLRWEGTRTVPLMATPKEYFESNKNLEDISIDIEKAFNDVDELSEEYGIPKISKLMKSLFKMQPLGFEINNDNKDAINKMFPNINSESTMWDFMKDMGQFSDKLLKDKNYYKDIRKTIKDQGLKLDINSGNWDAKDVFDKLDKFLATFDLKLSFIDYVQKVFEFRKKKANRHEFFTTAYLLLDMLGYKSDKLSKISNNMGNITSDAEHAFYGAHCDFFIANDKKLLAKAKVLYHEFNIQTTIWTPEEFINKIDSFVHTLPQNAKDAIEEGARIIDLKNTVEFHPKSDNYEVDSYGLSLPMFYFNFFNYAIFQYYEEYNSYVITFRRVFKNYSDFIFYTELEKLINNLGNVFGVDNEVEFQKTIKDFVYNIEEKTILWTFDNIIIVLEKDVELGRANLKYFIRKNNSG
;
A
#
# COMPACT_ATOMS: atom_id res chain seq x y z
N MET A 1 -3.19 -16.03 4.86
CA MET A 1 -3.44 -15.19 6.04
C MET A 1 -4.15 -13.94 5.58
N ILE A 2 -4.78 -13.24 6.51
CA ILE A 2 -5.38 -11.93 6.23
C ILE A 2 -4.30 -10.88 6.44
N ARG A 3 -4.13 -9.97 5.49
CA ARG A 3 -3.13 -8.90 5.55
C ARG A 3 -3.77 -7.62 6.08
N VAL A 4 -3.23 -7.10 7.16
CA VAL A 4 -3.69 -5.86 7.78
C VAL A 4 -2.52 -4.89 7.84
N TYR A 5 -2.61 -3.80 7.08
CA TYR A 5 -1.63 -2.72 7.16
C TYR A 5 -2.05 -1.73 8.22
N PHE A 6 -1.17 -1.45 9.17
CA PHE A 6 -1.38 -0.42 10.19
C PHE A 6 -0.60 0.82 9.80
N ASP A 7 -1.20 2.00 9.92
CA ASP A 7 -0.45 3.25 9.90
C ASP A 7 0.42 3.38 11.17
N TRP A 8 1.46 4.23 11.13
CA TRP A 8 2.38 4.43 12.25
C TRP A 8 1.67 4.86 13.54
N ASN A 9 0.60 5.66 13.44
CA ASN A 9 -0.17 6.07 14.61
C ASN A 9 -0.80 4.86 15.34
N VAL A 10 -1.21 3.83 14.61
CA VAL A 10 -1.83 2.63 15.18
C VAL A 10 -0.77 1.79 15.89
N PHE A 11 0.42 1.63 15.29
CA PHE A 11 1.55 0.97 15.95
C PHE A 11 1.90 1.66 17.27
N SER A 12 2.02 2.98 17.24
CA SER A 12 2.36 3.78 18.43
C SER A 12 1.34 3.60 19.55
N TYR A 13 0.05 3.53 19.20
CA TYR A 13 -1.05 3.32 20.15
C TYR A 13 -1.02 1.97 20.88
N LEU A 14 -0.45 0.92 20.28
CA LEU A 14 -0.36 -0.39 20.94
C LEU A 14 0.47 -0.38 22.23
N LYS A 15 1.26 0.68 22.46
CA LYS A 15 2.02 0.91 23.69
C LYS A 15 1.16 1.53 24.80
N GLU A 16 0.10 2.24 24.44
CA GLU A 16 -0.67 3.07 25.35
C GLU A 16 -1.77 2.26 26.07
N PRO A 17 -1.98 2.47 27.39
CA PRO A 17 -2.96 1.73 28.17
C PRO A 17 -4.40 1.85 27.64
N GLU A 18 -4.75 3.00 27.05
CA GLU A 18 -6.10 3.27 26.52
C GLU A 18 -6.45 2.39 25.31
N TYR A 19 -5.46 1.91 24.56
CA TYR A 19 -5.64 1.00 23.42
C TYR A 19 -5.41 -0.47 23.79
N LYS A 20 -5.49 -0.83 25.07
CA LYS A 20 -5.36 -2.23 25.53
C LYS A 20 -6.27 -3.20 24.77
N LYS A 21 -7.50 -2.80 24.43
CA LYS A 21 -8.43 -3.62 23.65
C LYS A 21 -7.90 -3.93 22.24
N LEU A 22 -7.32 -2.93 21.58
CA LEU A 22 -6.70 -3.10 20.26
C LEU A 22 -5.53 -4.09 20.35
N LYS A 23 -4.66 -3.90 21.33
CA LYS A 23 -3.52 -4.79 21.57
C LYS A 23 -3.95 -6.23 21.81
N GLN A 24 -4.94 -6.44 22.68
CA GLN A 24 -5.49 -7.78 22.95
C GLN A 24 -6.06 -8.42 21.68
N LYS A 25 -6.82 -7.66 20.87
CA LYS A 25 -7.38 -8.14 19.60
C LYS A 25 -6.29 -8.52 18.60
N VAL A 26 -5.21 -7.73 18.49
CA VAL A 26 -4.04 -8.03 17.64
C VAL A 26 -3.33 -9.30 18.10
N GLU A 27 -3.13 -9.48 19.40
CA GLU A 27 -2.50 -10.67 19.97
C GLU A 27 -3.36 -11.93 19.75
N GLU A 28 -4.67 -11.83 20.00
CA GLU A 28 -5.68 -12.87 19.79
C GLU A 28 -5.68 -13.37 18.33
N LEU A 29 -5.62 -12.47 17.36
CA LEU A 29 -5.77 -12.80 15.95
C LEU A 29 -4.44 -13.07 15.22
N SER A 30 -3.31 -13.11 15.93
CA SER A 30 -1.97 -13.32 15.36
C SER A 30 -1.79 -14.68 14.65
N TYR A 31 -2.67 -15.65 14.90
CA TYR A 31 -2.72 -16.93 14.19
C TYR A 31 -3.27 -16.78 12.76
N ALA A 32 -4.21 -15.85 12.54
CA ALA A 32 -4.93 -15.64 11.28
C ALA A 32 -4.48 -14.40 10.49
N ILE A 33 -3.96 -13.38 11.18
CA ILE A 33 -3.61 -12.07 10.64
C ILE A 33 -2.09 -11.85 10.58
N GLN A 34 -1.65 -11.21 9.50
CA GLN A 34 -0.30 -10.68 9.30
C GLN A 34 -0.32 -9.16 9.23
N PHE A 35 0.74 -8.54 9.74
CA PHE A 35 0.90 -7.08 9.78
C PHE A 35 2.16 -6.68 9.00
N PRO A 36 2.11 -6.56 7.66
CA PRO A 36 3.28 -6.15 6.91
C PRO A 36 3.72 -4.72 7.25
N TYR A 37 5.04 -4.49 7.24
CA TYR A 37 5.62 -3.15 7.34
C TYR A 37 6.23 -2.71 6.00
N SER A 38 6.68 -1.45 5.92
CA SER A 38 7.12 -0.83 4.67
C SER A 38 8.17 0.25 4.94
N PRO A 39 8.82 0.80 3.89
CA PRO A 39 9.65 1.99 4.02
C PRO A 39 8.95 3.19 4.68
N ALA A 40 7.62 3.32 4.56
CA ALA A 40 6.87 4.40 5.21
C ALA A 40 6.96 4.31 6.75
N HIS A 41 6.80 3.11 7.30
CA HIS A 41 6.99 2.86 8.74
C HIS A 41 8.40 3.20 9.18
N PHE A 42 9.39 2.86 8.34
CA PHE A 42 10.79 3.16 8.64
C PHE A 42 11.03 4.67 8.67
N GLN A 43 10.50 5.42 7.69
CA GLN A 43 10.61 6.88 7.66
C GLN A 43 10.00 7.53 8.92
N ASP A 44 8.85 7.04 9.39
CA ASP A 44 8.25 7.55 10.63
C ASP A 44 9.04 7.17 11.88
N LEU A 45 9.53 5.93 11.96
CA LEU A 45 10.37 5.46 13.07
C LEU A 45 11.66 6.29 13.18
N MET A 46 12.31 6.58 12.04
CA MET A 46 13.57 7.33 11.97
C MET A 46 13.44 8.77 12.50
N LYS A 47 12.23 9.33 12.60
CA LYS A 47 12.01 10.66 13.20
C LYS A 47 12.42 10.72 14.68
N SER A 48 12.42 9.58 15.37
CA SER A 48 12.85 9.47 16.78
C SER A 48 14.31 9.03 16.95
N TYR A 49 15.01 8.74 15.85
CA TYR A 49 16.39 8.28 15.88
C TYR A 49 17.35 9.47 15.91
N ASP A 50 18.23 9.50 16.89
CA ASP A 50 19.28 10.52 17.01
C ASP A 50 20.66 9.85 16.98
N LYS A 51 21.44 10.14 15.94
CA LYS A 51 22.80 9.60 15.76
C LYS A 51 23.76 10.01 16.88
N ASN A 52 23.48 11.11 17.58
CA ASN A 52 24.32 11.62 18.66
C ASN A 52 23.87 11.15 20.05
N ASN A 53 22.80 10.36 20.13
CA ASN A 53 22.27 9.81 21.38
C ASN A 53 22.53 8.31 21.45
N ASP A 54 23.56 7.90 22.18
CA ASP A 54 23.92 6.49 22.31
C ASP A 54 22.80 5.58 22.83
N SER A 55 21.82 6.13 23.57
CA SER A 55 20.75 5.32 24.16
C SER A 55 19.64 4.97 23.16
N ASN A 56 19.23 5.91 22.30
CA ASN A 56 18.10 5.80 21.36
C ASN A 56 16.90 4.98 21.92
N LYS A 57 16.60 5.13 23.22
CA LYS A 57 15.78 4.18 23.96
C LYS A 57 14.38 4.00 23.35
N TYR A 58 13.69 5.10 23.10
CA TYR A 58 12.34 5.08 22.53
C TYR A 58 12.32 4.54 21.10
N PHE A 59 13.34 4.87 20.30
CA PHE A 59 13.50 4.32 18.97
C PHE A 59 13.62 2.79 19.01
N TYR A 60 14.46 2.23 19.88
CA TYR A 60 14.61 0.79 19.99
C TYR A 60 13.37 0.10 20.59
N GLU A 61 12.64 0.75 21.50
CA GLU A 61 11.33 0.25 21.96
C GLU A 61 10.35 0.12 20.79
N ASP A 62 10.29 1.13 19.91
CA ASP A 62 9.40 1.15 18.75
C ASP A 62 9.83 0.18 17.65
N LEU A 63 11.13 0.09 17.40
CA LEU A 63 11.71 -0.89 16.47
C LEU A 63 11.39 -2.33 16.91
N ASN A 64 11.51 -2.62 18.20
CA ASN A 64 11.18 -3.93 18.76
C ASN A 64 9.69 -4.25 18.65
N LEU A 65 8.80 -3.26 18.87
CA LEU A 65 7.37 -3.44 18.69
C LEU A 65 7.01 -3.72 17.23
N LEU A 66 7.57 -2.94 16.30
CA LEU A 66 7.38 -3.14 14.87
C LEU A 66 7.83 -4.53 14.42
N GLU A 67 8.99 -4.98 14.91
CA GLU A 67 9.53 -6.32 14.62
C GLU A 67 8.67 -7.43 15.23
N LYS A 68 8.21 -7.29 16.47
CA LYS A 68 7.35 -8.29 17.11
C LYS A 68 6.08 -8.57 16.29
N LEU A 69 5.48 -7.51 15.75
CA LEU A 69 4.22 -7.59 14.99
C LEU A 69 4.44 -8.00 13.54
N SER A 70 5.38 -7.33 12.88
CA SER A 70 5.59 -7.48 11.44
C SER A 70 6.54 -8.61 11.08
N LYS A 71 7.29 -9.13 12.06
CA LYS A 71 8.27 -10.21 11.89
C LYS A 71 9.23 -9.88 10.75
N THR A 72 9.08 -10.56 9.62
CA THR A 72 9.90 -10.39 8.42
C THR A 72 9.13 -9.84 7.23
N HIS A 73 7.86 -9.45 7.40
CA HIS A 73 6.93 -9.13 6.32
C HIS A 73 7.13 -7.69 5.79
N LEU A 74 8.14 -7.49 4.95
CA LEU A 74 8.42 -6.19 4.34
C LEU A 74 7.72 -6.04 2.98
N LEU A 75 6.98 -4.95 2.80
CA LEU A 75 6.49 -4.47 1.51
C LEU A 75 7.42 -3.38 0.99
N ARG A 76 7.96 -3.53 -0.21
CA ARG A 76 8.82 -2.51 -0.84
C ARG A 76 8.48 -2.30 -2.29
N TRP A 77 8.37 -1.04 -2.69
CA TRP A 77 8.31 -0.65 -4.10
C TRP A 77 9.68 -0.77 -4.76
N GLU A 78 9.78 -1.52 -5.86
CA GLU A 78 11.01 -1.70 -6.65
C GLU A 78 10.90 -1.07 -8.05
N GLY A 79 10.29 0.11 -8.13
CA GLY A 79 10.20 0.92 -9.35
C GLY A 79 9.11 0.50 -10.32
N THR A 80 8.82 -0.80 -10.44
CA THR A 80 7.78 -1.34 -11.34
C THR A 80 6.60 -1.94 -10.61
N ARG A 81 6.85 -2.62 -9.48
CA ARG A 81 5.85 -3.25 -8.63
C ARG A 81 6.29 -3.22 -7.17
N THR A 82 5.32 -3.43 -6.28
CA THR A 82 5.58 -3.73 -4.87
C THR A 82 5.87 -5.22 -4.74
N VAL A 83 6.95 -5.56 -4.04
CA VAL A 83 7.34 -6.95 -3.80
C VAL A 83 7.29 -7.28 -2.30
N PRO A 84 6.96 -8.53 -1.94
CA PRO A 84 7.12 -9.03 -0.59
C PRO A 84 8.58 -9.44 -0.38
N LEU A 85 9.24 -8.83 0.61
CA LEU A 85 10.61 -9.16 0.99
C LEU A 85 10.63 -9.74 2.40
N MET A 86 11.71 -10.48 2.68
CA MET A 86 12.02 -11.04 3.99
C MET A 86 13.12 -10.24 4.63
N ALA A 87 12.73 -9.30 5.48
CA ALA A 87 13.65 -8.59 6.35
C ALA A 87 12.91 -8.26 7.64
N THR A 88 13.58 -8.42 8.77
CA THR A 88 13.11 -7.84 10.02
C THR A 88 13.29 -6.32 9.98
N PRO A 89 12.48 -5.56 10.73
CA PRO A 89 12.72 -4.14 10.91
C PRO A 89 14.15 -3.79 11.36
N LYS A 90 14.78 -4.60 12.22
CA LYS A 90 16.20 -4.41 12.60
C LYS A 90 17.16 -4.61 11.44
N GLU A 91 17.03 -5.68 10.67
CA GLU A 91 17.89 -5.92 9.49
C GLU A 91 17.73 -4.78 8.47
N TYR A 92 16.50 -4.32 8.28
CA TYR A 92 16.21 -3.18 7.42
C TYR A 92 16.84 -1.89 7.97
N PHE A 93 16.73 -1.63 9.27
CA PHE A 93 17.38 -0.48 9.91
C PHE A 93 18.90 -0.52 9.74
N GLU A 94 19.56 -1.63 10.06
CA GLU A 94 21.01 -1.77 9.94
C GLU A 94 21.50 -1.51 8.51
N SER A 95 20.72 -1.95 7.53
CA SER A 95 21.04 -1.76 6.10
C SER A 95 20.80 -0.32 5.60
N ASN A 96 19.95 0.46 6.27
CA ASN A 96 19.48 1.76 5.78
C ASN A 96 19.80 2.95 6.70
N LYS A 97 20.27 2.76 7.94
CA LYS A 97 20.51 3.84 8.93
C LYS A 97 21.55 4.88 8.50
N ASN A 98 22.43 4.50 7.58
CA ASN A 98 23.49 5.35 7.05
C ASN A 98 23.14 6.00 5.71
N LEU A 99 21.97 5.71 5.13
CA LEU A 99 21.49 6.49 4.00
C LEU A 99 21.26 7.91 4.48
N GLU A 100 22.03 8.86 3.97
CA GLU A 100 21.85 10.27 4.28
C GLU A 100 20.45 10.71 3.83
N ASP A 101 19.82 11.56 4.63
CA ASP A 101 18.64 12.31 4.19
C ASP A 101 19.00 13.00 2.87
N ILE A 102 18.20 12.79 1.83
CA ILE A 102 18.35 13.48 0.55
C ILE A 102 17.88 14.93 0.75
N SER A 103 18.70 15.71 1.45
CA SER A 103 18.68 17.16 1.39
C SER A 103 19.12 17.55 -0.02
N ILE A 104 18.27 18.25 -0.77
CA ILE A 104 18.62 18.74 -2.11
C ILE A 104 19.53 19.97 -1.95
N ASP A 105 20.75 19.74 -1.49
CA ASP A 105 21.80 20.75 -1.56
C ASP A 105 22.44 20.65 -2.94
N ILE A 106 22.03 21.56 -3.84
CA ILE A 106 22.53 21.63 -5.21
C ILE A 106 24.05 21.86 -5.24
N GLU A 107 24.63 22.56 -4.26
CA GLU A 107 26.08 22.75 -4.22
C GLU A 107 26.79 21.46 -3.81
N LYS A 108 26.29 20.76 -2.78
CA LYS A 108 26.79 19.44 -2.39
C LYS A 108 26.69 18.44 -3.56
N ALA A 109 25.53 18.37 -4.22
CA ALA A 109 25.32 17.48 -5.36
C ALA A 109 26.30 17.75 -6.52
N PHE A 110 26.61 19.03 -6.79
CA PHE A 110 27.60 19.39 -7.81
C PHE A 110 29.03 19.04 -7.37
N ASN A 111 29.35 19.15 -6.07
CA ASN A 111 30.65 18.73 -5.53
C ASN A 111 30.80 17.20 -5.59
N ASP A 112 29.77 16.44 -5.22
CA ASP A 112 29.78 14.97 -5.30
C ASP A 112 29.98 14.49 -6.75
N VAL A 113 29.36 15.18 -7.72
CA VAL A 113 29.60 14.93 -9.15
C VAL A 113 31.04 15.21 -9.54
N ASP A 114 31.67 16.28 -9.02
CA ASP A 114 33.07 16.57 -9.30
C ASP A 114 34.01 15.53 -8.68
N GLU A 115 33.74 15.06 -7.46
CA GLU A 115 34.51 14.00 -6.81
C GLU A 115 34.45 12.69 -7.62
N LEU A 116 33.25 12.29 -8.05
CA LEU A 116 33.07 11.16 -8.96
C LEU A 116 33.77 11.39 -10.31
N SER A 117 33.67 12.59 -10.88
CA SER A 117 34.32 12.91 -12.15
C SER A 117 35.84 12.76 -12.06
N GLU A 118 36.44 13.21 -10.95
CA GLU A 118 37.87 13.05 -10.68
C GLU A 118 38.27 11.57 -10.54
N GLU A 119 37.45 10.75 -9.87
CA GLU A 119 37.68 9.30 -9.74
C GLU A 119 37.75 8.59 -11.10
N TYR A 120 36.93 9.00 -12.06
CA TYR A 120 36.92 8.45 -13.42
C TYR A 120 37.80 9.21 -14.42
N GLY A 121 38.65 10.15 -13.96
CA GLY A 121 39.58 10.91 -14.81
C GLY A 121 38.90 11.89 -15.78
N ILE A 122 37.65 12.28 -15.49
CA ILE A 122 36.86 13.24 -16.27
C ILE A 122 37.10 14.66 -15.70
N PRO A 123 37.37 15.68 -16.53
CA PRO A 123 37.50 17.06 -16.06
C PRO A 123 36.23 17.54 -15.34
N LYS A 124 36.40 18.33 -14.26
CA LYS A 124 35.31 18.90 -13.43
C LYS A 124 34.22 19.58 -14.26
N ILE A 125 33.20 18.82 -14.62
CA ILE A 125 32.11 19.28 -15.49
C ILE A 125 31.14 20.16 -14.71
N SER A 126 31.11 20.07 -13.38
CA SER A 126 30.22 20.84 -12.53
C SER A 126 30.51 22.35 -12.64
N LYS A 127 31.80 22.75 -12.73
CA LYS A 127 32.21 24.15 -12.87
C LYS A 127 31.72 24.75 -14.19
N LEU A 128 31.79 23.97 -15.27
CA LEU A 128 31.26 24.37 -16.57
C LEU A 128 29.74 24.50 -16.53
N MET A 129 29.04 23.52 -15.97
CA MET A 129 27.58 23.57 -15.81
C MET A 129 27.14 24.76 -14.94
N LYS A 130 27.83 25.01 -13.83
CA LYS A 130 27.59 26.15 -12.94
C LYS A 130 27.82 27.48 -13.66
N SER A 131 28.86 27.60 -14.51
CA SER A 131 29.08 28.83 -15.27
C SER A 131 27.98 29.05 -16.30
N LEU A 132 27.56 28.00 -17.02
CA LEU A 132 26.47 28.05 -17.99
C LEU A 132 25.15 28.51 -17.34
N PHE A 133 24.78 27.94 -16.19
CA PHE A 133 23.56 28.35 -15.48
C PHE A 133 23.64 29.76 -14.87
N LYS A 134 24.84 30.26 -14.57
CA LYS A 134 25.04 31.67 -14.18
C LYS A 134 24.92 32.65 -15.34
N MET A 135 25.14 32.19 -16.58
CA MET A 135 24.98 33.03 -17.77
C MET A 135 23.55 33.02 -18.30
N GLN A 136 22.75 32.04 -17.89
CA GLN A 136 21.36 31.93 -18.31
C GLN A 136 20.44 32.76 -17.39
N PRO A 137 19.59 33.64 -17.94
CA PRO A 137 18.58 34.34 -17.16
C PRO A 137 17.52 33.35 -16.64
N LEU A 138 16.64 33.83 -15.76
CA LEU A 138 15.44 33.08 -15.38
C LEU A 138 14.64 32.68 -16.62
N GLY A 139 14.08 31.47 -16.60
CA GLY A 139 13.20 30.98 -17.66
C GLY A 139 11.79 31.57 -17.64
N PHE A 140 11.52 32.54 -16.76
CA PHE A 140 10.23 33.19 -16.58
C PHE A 140 10.41 34.66 -16.16
N GLU A 141 9.43 35.51 -16.49
CA GLU A 141 9.44 36.93 -16.11
C GLU A 141 8.76 37.17 -14.76
N ILE A 142 9.36 38.04 -13.94
CA ILE A 142 8.75 38.52 -12.69
C ILE A 142 8.08 39.87 -12.98
N ASN A 143 6.76 39.92 -12.83
CA ASN A 143 5.92 41.08 -13.07
C ASN A 143 5.04 41.40 -11.84
N ASN A 144 4.29 42.50 -11.86
CA ASN A 144 3.49 42.92 -10.71
C ASN A 144 2.40 41.90 -10.32
N ASP A 145 1.96 41.04 -11.23
CA ASP A 145 0.90 40.05 -10.99
C ASP A 145 1.42 38.81 -10.25
N ASN A 146 2.69 38.41 -10.50
CA ASN A 146 3.28 37.19 -9.93
C ASN A 146 4.34 37.44 -8.84
N LYS A 147 4.84 38.68 -8.72
CA LYS A 147 5.95 39.04 -7.82
C LYS A 147 5.73 38.63 -6.37
N ASP A 148 4.53 38.85 -5.83
CA ASP A 148 4.24 38.49 -4.43
C ASP A 148 4.23 36.98 -4.19
N ALA A 149 3.76 36.20 -5.17
CA ALA A 149 3.76 34.76 -5.09
C ALA A 149 5.18 34.18 -5.24
N ILE A 150 5.94 34.71 -6.20
CA ILE A 150 7.34 34.33 -6.44
C ILE A 150 8.18 34.67 -5.22
N ASN A 151 8.08 35.86 -4.64
CA ASN A 151 8.84 36.25 -3.45
C ASN A 151 8.54 35.36 -2.22
N LYS A 152 7.33 34.81 -2.11
CA LYS A 152 6.99 33.85 -1.04
C LYS A 152 7.60 32.47 -1.28
N MET A 153 7.59 32.00 -2.53
CA MET A 153 8.16 30.69 -2.92
C MET A 153 9.69 30.71 -3.00
N PHE A 154 10.24 31.80 -3.52
CA PHE A 154 11.64 31.98 -3.86
C PHE A 154 12.12 33.35 -3.38
N PRO A 155 12.29 33.54 -2.06
CA PRO A 155 12.58 34.84 -1.46
C PRO A 155 13.93 35.42 -1.90
N ASN A 156 14.83 34.60 -2.43
CA ASN A 156 16.15 35.03 -2.88
C ASN A 156 16.18 35.35 -4.38
N ILE A 157 15.05 35.25 -5.08
CA ILE A 157 14.94 35.45 -6.53
C ILE A 157 14.34 36.81 -6.86
N ASN A 158 14.96 37.49 -7.82
CA ASN A 158 14.51 38.77 -8.38
C ASN A 158 14.73 38.78 -9.89
N SER A 159 14.37 39.88 -10.56
CA SER A 159 14.45 40.01 -12.02
C SER A 159 15.86 39.92 -12.60
N GLU A 160 16.89 40.11 -11.78
CA GLU A 160 18.31 40.00 -12.18
C GLU A 160 18.92 38.63 -11.83
N SER A 161 18.14 37.73 -11.23
CA SER A 161 18.62 36.40 -10.86
C SER A 161 18.92 35.53 -12.07
N THR A 162 19.84 34.59 -11.88
CA THR A 162 20.24 33.61 -12.89
C THR A 162 19.52 32.28 -12.70
N MET A 163 19.59 31.39 -13.69
CA MET A 163 19.12 30.01 -13.54
C MET A 163 19.83 29.31 -12.37
N TRP A 164 21.12 29.63 -12.14
CA TRP A 164 21.86 29.09 -11.00
C TRP A 164 21.29 29.55 -9.65
N ASP A 165 20.88 30.81 -9.55
CA ASP A 165 20.26 31.33 -8.33
C ASP A 165 18.92 30.65 -8.07
N PHE A 166 18.13 30.45 -9.11
CA PHE A 166 16.87 29.70 -9.03
C PHE A 166 17.09 28.26 -8.58
N MET A 167 18.09 27.55 -9.12
CA MET A 167 18.38 26.17 -8.70
C MET A 167 18.73 26.07 -7.22
N LYS A 168 19.57 26.98 -6.69
CA LYS A 168 19.87 27.00 -5.24
C LYS A 168 18.61 27.25 -4.42
N ASP A 169 17.79 28.21 -4.83
CA ASP A 169 16.57 28.56 -4.08
C ASP A 169 15.51 27.46 -4.16
N MET A 170 15.47 26.69 -5.27
CA MET A 170 14.65 25.48 -5.40
C MET A 170 15.04 24.39 -4.39
N GLY A 171 16.33 24.21 -4.13
CA GLY A 171 16.80 23.31 -3.07
C GLY A 171 16.28 23.73 -1.70
N GLN A 172 16.45 25.00 -1.35
CA GLN A 172 15.94 25.57 -0.08
C GLN A 172 14.41 25.52 0.02
N PHE A 173 13.71 25.79 -1.08
CA PHE A 173 12.26 25.71 -1.19
C PHE A 173 11.77 24.29 -0.89
N SER A 174 12.36 23.28 -1.54
CA SER A 174 12.04 21.86 -1.31
C SER A 174 12.26 21.48 0.15
N ASP A 175 13.41 21.83 0.72
CA ASP A 175 13.73 21.52 2.11
C ASP A 175 12.74 22.16 3.09
N LYS A 176 12.37 23.44 2.87
CA LYS A 176 11.35 24.13 3.68
C LYS A 176 9.96 23.52 3.51
N LEU A 177 9.53 23.15 2.30
CA LEU A 177 8.24 22.50 2.10
C LEU A 177 8.14 21.18 2.89
N LEU A 178 9.20 20.38 2.85
CA LEU A 178 9.25 19.07 3.49
C LEU A 178 9.31 19.18 5.01
N LYS A 179 10.06 20.15 5.55
CA LYS A 179 10.40 20.21 6.99
C LYS A 179 9.62 21.30 7.74
N ASP A 180 9.40 22.47 7.15
CA ASP A 180 8.78 23.64 7.80
C ASP A 180 7.26 23.71 7.60
N LYS A 181 6.53 23.53 8.71
CA LYS A 181 5.06 23.55 8.76
C LYS A 181 4.46 24.92 8.44
N ASN A 182 5.10 26.01 8.90
CA ASN A 182 4.59 27.36 8.67
C ASN A 182 4.81 27.77 7.22
N TYR A 183 5.99 27.44 6.68
CA TYR A 183 6.30 27.67 5.28
C TYR A 183 5.30 26.96 4.36
N TYR A 184 5.08 25.66 4.58
CA TYR A 184 4.11 24.88 3.81
C TYR A 184 2.69 25.48 3.88
N LYS A 185 2.27 25.94 5.07
CA LYS A 185 0.98 26.61 5.27
C LYS A 185 0.87 27.90 4.45
N ASP A 186 1.91 28.72 4.44
CA ASP A 186 1.91 30.00 3.72
C ASP A 186 1.89 29.80 2.20
N ILE A 187 2.57 28.77 1.70
CA ILE A 187 2.47 28.34 0.29
C ILE A 187 1.05 27.90 -0.04
N ARG A 188 0.45 27.02 0.78
CA ARG A 188 -0.94 26.58 0.57
C ARG A 188 -1.94 27.72 0.64
N LYS A 189 -1.72 28.69 1.54
CA LYS A 189 -2.53 29.89 1.62
C LYS A 189 -2.40 30.71 0.33
N THR A 190 -1.18 30.89 -0.18
CA THR A 190 -0.93 31.60 -1.43
C THR A 190 -1.64 30.95 -2.62
N ILE A 191 -1.58 29.62 -2.73
CA ILE A 191 -2.31 28.84 -3.75
C ILE A 191 -3.83 29.09 -3.62
N LYS A 192 -4.37 29.06 -2.40
CA LYS A 192 -5.79 29.34 -2.14
C LYS A 192 -6.19 30.77 -2.49
N ASP A 193 -5.35 31.75 -2.15
CA ASP A 193 -5.59 33.17 -2.40
C ASP A 193 -5.55 33.48 -3.92
N GLN A 194 -4.85 32.66 -4.71
CA GLN A 194 -4.87 32.69 -6.19
C GLN A 194 -6.11 32.00 -6.80
N GLY A 195 -7.07 31.57 -6.00
CA GLY A 195 -8.34 31.00 -6.44
C GLY A 195 -8.37 29.47 -6.45
N LEU A 196 -7.25 28.77 -6.29
CA LEU A 196 -7.17 27.31 -6.21
C LEU A 196 -7.62 26.78 -4.84
N LYS A 197 -8.88 27.03 -4.49
CA LYS A 197 -9.50 26.64 -3.22
C LYS A 197 -10.85 25.96 -3.46
N LEU A 198 -10.95 24.71 -3.01
CA LEU A 198 -12.22 23.99 -2.97
C LEU A 198 -13.23 24.62 -2.01
N ASP A 199 -14.51 24.32 -2.23
CA ASP A 199 -15.61 24.72 -1.36
C ASP A 199 -15.37 24.30 0.10
N ILE A 200 -15.90 25.08 1.05
CA ILE A 200 -15.71 24.85 2.50
C ILE A 200 -16.32 23.54 2.99
N ASN A 201 -17.27 22.97 2.24
CA ASN A 201 -17.90 21.68 2.50
C ASN A 201 -17.32 20.55 1.66
N SER A 202 -16.20 20.77 0.95
CA SER A 202 -15.48 19.71 0.23
C SER A 202 -15.11 18.53 1.12
N GLY A 203 -14.83 18.79 2.39
CA GLY A 203 -14.63 17.76 3.40
C GLY A 203 -15.86 16.90 3.73
N ASN A 204 -17.05 17.16 3.20
CA ASN A 204 -18.25 16.34 3.42
C ASN A 204 -18.71 15.60 2.16
N TRP A 205 -17.94 15.67 1.07
CA TRP A 205 -18.26 14.93 -0.14
C TRP A 205 -18.14 13.42 0.11
N ASP A 206 -19.06 12.66 -0.49
CA ASP A 206 -18.93 11.21 -0.60
C ASP A 206 -17.68 10.91 -1.43
N ALA A 207 -16.91 9.91 -1.02
CA ALA A 207 -15.66 9.54 -1.68
C ALA A 207 -15.85 9.28 -3.18
N LYS A 208 -17.00 8.71 -3.57
CA LYS A 208 -17.33 8.40 -4.97
C LYS A 208 -17.57 9.63 -5.85
N ASP A 209 -17.95 10.75 -5.25
CA ASP A 209 -18.29 11.98 -5.98
C ASP A 209 -17.11 12.97 -6.03
N VAL A 210 -15.99 12.67 -5.35
CA VAL A 210 -14.91 13.66 -5.18
C VAL A 210 -14.27 14.01 -6.51
N PHE A 211 -13.93 13.03 -7.34
CA PHE A 211 -13.27 13.27 -8.62
C PHE A 211 -14.17 14.05 -9.58
N ASP A 212 -15.44 13.68 -9.71
CA ASP A 212 -16.43 14.44 -10.48
C ASP A 212 -16.53 15.92 -10.05
N LYS A 213 -16.43 16.18 -8.74
CA LYS A 213 -16.48 17.54 -8.20
C LYS A 213 -15.17 18.29 -8.41
N LEU A 214 -14.03 17.60 -8.36
CA LEU A 214 -12.73 18.17 -8.69
C LEU A 214 -12.64 18.52 -10.16
N ASP A 215 -13.15 17.67 -11.06
CA ASP A 215 -13.20 17.93 -12.50
C ASP A 215 -14.03 19.18 -12.81
N LYS A 216 -15.21 19.29 -12.19
CA LYS A 216 -16.06 20.50 -12.31
C LYS A 216 -15.35 21.74 -11.76
N PHE A 217 -14.61 21.61 -10.66
CA PHE A 217 -13.83 22.70 -10.10
C PHE A 217 -12.67 23.11 -11.03
N LEU A 218 -11.89 22.16 -11.54
CA LEU A 218 -10.79 22.42 -12.46
C LEU A 218 -11.26 23.02 -13.79
N ALA A 219 -12.46 22.65 -14.25
CA ALA A 219 -13.09 23.24 -15.43
C ALA A 219 -13.49 24.71 -15.24
N THR A 220 -13.56 25.23 -14.00
CA THR A 220 -13.77 26.68 -13.76
C THR A 220 -12.52 27.50 -14.05
N PHE A 221 -11.34 26.86 -14.06
CA PHE A 221 -10.12 27.43 -14.61
C PHE A 221 -10.10 27.12 -16.11
N ASP A 222 -9.50 27.99 -16.92
CA ASP A 222 -9.38 27.80 -18.38
C ASP A 222 -8.41 26.64 -18.76
N LEU A 223 -8.28 25.66 -17.87
CA LEU A 223 -7.42 24.49 -17.99
C LEU A 223 -8.14 23.34 -18.73
N LYS A 224 -9.48 23.23 -18.63
CA LYS A 224 -10.29 22.13 -19.22
C LYS A 224 -9.72 20.73 -18.96
N LEU A 225 -9.18 20.49 -17.75
CA LEU A 225 -8.58 19.22 -17.35
C LEU A 225 -9.48 18.49 -16.36
N SER A 226 -9.54 17.16 -16.46
CA SER A 226 -9.91 16.34 -15.31
C SER A 226 -8.81 16.38 -14.24
N PHE A 227 -9.12 15.95 -13.01
CA PHE A 227 -8.13 15.82 -11.95
C PHE A 227 -7.07 14.77 -12.30
N ILE A 228 -7.44 13.70 -13.00
CA ILE A 228 -6.49 12.71 -13.52
C ILE A 228 -5.52 13.36 -14.51
N ASP A 229 -6.04 14.15 -15.46
CA ASP A 229 -5.18 14.87 -16.42
C ASP A 229 -4.27 15.86 -15.70
N TYR A 230 -4.78 16.53 -14.66
CA TYR A 230 -3.99 17.44 -13.85
C TYR A 230 -2.84 16.73 -13.11
N VAL A 231 -3.08 15.53 -12.57
CA VAL A 231 -2.01 14.67 -12.00
C VAL A 231 -0.99 14.29 -13.09
N GLN A 232 -1.45 13.90 -14.28
CA GLN A 232 -0.56 13.51 -15.38
C GLN A 232 0.32 14.66 -15.85
N LYS A 233 -0.19 15.90 -15.87
CA LYS A 233 0.58 17.10 -16.25
C LYS A 233 1.80 17.34 -15.37
N VAL A 234 1.78 16.95 -14.10
CA VAL A 234 2.96 17.03 -13.21
C VAL A 234 4.16 16.27 -13.79
N PHE A 235 3.90 15.26 -14.62
CA PHE A 235 4.92 14.40 -15.22
C PHE A 235 5.17 14.67 -16.71
N GLU A 236 4.51 15.66 -17.32
CA GLU A 236 4.52 15.91 -18.77
C GLU A 236 5.94 16.15 -19.32
N PHE A 237 6.80 16.79 -18.54
CA PHE A 237 8.19 17.10 -18.94
C PHE A 237 9.16 15.92 -18.74
N ARG A 238 8.69 14.76 -18.27
CA ARG A 238 9.54 13.57 -18.06
C ARG A 238 9.54 12.68 -19.30
N LYS A 239 10.71 12.11 -19.61
CA LYS A 239 10.84 11.10 -20.69
C LYS A 239 10.09 9.80 -20.37
N LYS A 240 9.91 9.47 -19.09
CA LYS A 240 9.23 8.27 -18.62
C LYS A 240 7.87 8.65 -18.05
N LYS A 241 6.85 7.85 -18.38
CA LYS A 241 5.53 7.94 -17.74
C LYS A 241 5.66 7.71 -16.24
N ALA A 242 4.81 8.36 -15.46
CA ALA A 242 4.70 8.11 -14.04
C ALA A 242 4.40 6.64 -13.78
N ASN A 243 5.12 6.04 -12.85
CA ASN A 243 4.78 4.70 -12.38
C ASN A 243 3.61 4.75 -11.38
N ARG A 244 3.06 3.59 -11.01
CA ARG A 244 1.88 3.50 -10.13
C ARG A 244 2.08 4.21 -8.79
N HIS A 245 3.26 4.04 -8.17
CA HIS A 245 3.61 4.66 -6.90
C HIS A 245 3.66 6.19 -7.02
N GLU A 246 4.40 6.71 -7.99
CA GLU A 246 4.51 8.16 -8.25
C GLU A 246 3.14 8.79 -8.53
N PHE A 247 2.33 8.13 -9.36
CA PHE A 247 0.99 8.62 -9.71
C PHE A 247 0.07 8.67 -8.49
N PHE A 248 0.03 7.58 -7.70
CA PHE A 248 -0.80 7.49 -6.51
C PHE A 248 -0.43 8.53 -5.46
N THR A 249 0.86 8.63 -5.12
CA THR A 249 1.35 9.57 -4.09
C THR A 249 1.19 11.03 -4.53
N THR A 250 1.38 11.33 -5.82
CA THR A 250 1.13 12.67 -6.38
C THR A 250 -0.34 13.02 -6.37
N ALA A 251 -1.25 12.11 -6.75
CA ALA A 251 -2.69 12.33 -6.64
C ALA A 251 -3.10 12.63 -5.19
N TYR A 252 -2.56 11.88 -4.23
CA TYR A 252 -2.78 12.11 -2.81
C TYR A 252 -2.33 13.51 -2.36
N LEU A 253 -1.12 13.93 -2.76
CA LEU A 253 -0.58 15.26 -2.44
C LEU A 253 -1.42 16.38 -3.07
N LEU A 254 -1.86 16.21 -4.33
CA LEU A 254 -2.71 17.17 -5.03
C LEU A 254 -4.07 17.34 -4.34
N LEU A 255 -4.70 16.25 -3.87
CA LEU A 255 -5.92 16.34 -3.05
C LEU A 255 -5.71 17.24 -1.83
N ASP A 256 -4.58 17.07 -1.14
CA ASP A 256 -4.24 17.90 0.02
C ASP A 256 -4.02 19.36 -0.40
N MET A 257 -3.24 19.62 -1.45
CA MET A 257 -2.95 20.98 -1.91
C MET A 257 -4.21 21.75 -2.32
N LEU A 258 -5.13 21.12 -3.04
CA LEU A 258 -6.43 21.72 -3.41
C LEU A 258 -7.35 22.00 -2.21
N GLY A 259 -7.04 21.41 -1.06
CA GLY A 259 -7.71 21.69 0.20
C GLY A 259 -8.79 20.67 0.59
N TYR A 260 -8.84 19.51 -0.06
CA TYR A 260 -9.78 18.46 0.31
C TYR A 260 -9.49 17.98 1.74
N LYS A 261 -10.54 17.93 2.58
CA LYS A 261 -10.44 17.58 4.03
C LYS A 261 -9.42 18.42 4.83
N SER A 262 -9.22 19.69 4.44
CA SER A 262 -8.40 20.64 5.20
C SER A 262 -9.16 21.25 6.38
N ASP A 263 -8.46 21.54 7.48
CA ASP A 263 -9.11 22.02 8.71
C ASP A 263 -9.87 23.35 8.50
N LYS A 264 -11.08 23.39 9.08
CA LYS A 264 -11.79 24.63 9.37
C LYS A 264 -11.09 25.31 10.55
N LEU A 265 -10.11 26.16 10.24
CA LEU A 265 -9.47 27.14 11.14
C LEU A 265 -8.48 26.57 12.21
N SER A 266 -7.31 27.22 12.24
CA SER A 266 -6.34 27.40 13.34
C SER A 266 -5.60 26.24 14.03
N LYS A 267 -5.87 24.94 13.80
CA LYS A 267 -4.96 23.89 14.30
C LYS A 267 -3.99 23.42 13.20
N ILE A 268 -2.73 23.80 13.40
CA ILE A 268 -1.57 23.47 12.57
C ILE A 268 -1.20 22.00 12.82
N SER A 269 -0.88 21.19 11.79
CA SER A 269 -0.18 19.93 12.10
C SER A 269 0.84 19.41 11.09
N ASN A 270 0.66 19.58 9.77
CA ASN A 270 1.45 18.81 8.80
C ASN A 270 2.26 19.69 7.82
N ASN A 271 3.55 19.37 7.67
CA ASN A 271 4.39 19.80 6.54
C ASN A 271 4.19 18.82 5.37
N MET A 272 4.81 19.09 4.22
CA MET A 272 4.70 18.19 3.06
C MET A 272 5.26 16.79 3.37
N GLY A 273 6.31 16.68 4.18
CA GLY A 273 6.90 15.40 4.58
C GLY A 273 5.91 14.47 5.28
N ASN A 274 5.08 15.00 6.19
CA ASN A 274 4.03 14.21 6.83
C ASN A 274 2.96 13.76 5.83
N ILE A 275 2.56 14.61 4.88
CA ILE A 275 1.55 14.26 3.88
C ILE A 275 2.10 13.20 2.93
N THR A 276 3.37 13.30 2.56
CA THR A 276 4.06 12.27 1.79
C THR A 276 4.08 10.95 2.57
N SER A 277 4.41 10.96 3.86
CA SER A 277 4.34 9.74 4.70
C SER A 277 2.93 9.13 4.71
N ASP A 278 1.89 9.94 4.91
CA ASP A 278 0.50 9.47 4.84
C ASP A 278 0.16 8.86 3.47
N ALA A 279 0.67 9.46 2.38
CA ALA A 279 0.47 8.97 1.02
C ALA A 279 1.16 7.62 0.80
N GLU A 280 2.37 7.45 1.34
CA GLU A 280 3.11 6.19 1.31
C GLU A 280 2.38 5.10 2.10
N HIS A 281 1.89 5.39 3.30
CA HIS A 281 1.09 4.43 4.08
C HIS A 281 -0.19 4.04 3.35
N ALA A 282 -0.90 5.00 2.76
CA ALA A 282 -2.08 4.71 1.94
C ALA A 282 -1.75 3.88 0.69
N PHE A 283 -0.59 4.11 0.06
CA PHE A 283 -0.12 3.34 -1.07
C PHE A 283 0.20 1.89 -0.67
N TYR A 284 1.03 1.68 0.35
CA TYR A 284 1.37 0.33 0.82
C TYR A 284 0.16 -0.40 1.42
N GLY A 285 -0.75 0.32 2.08
CA GLY A 285 -2.03 -0.20 2.54
C GLY A 285 -2.88 -0.80 1.41
N ALA A 286 -2.77 -0.26 0.18
CA ALA A 286 -3.49 -0.77 -0.99
C ALA A 286 -3.04 -2.17 -1.44
N HIS A 287 -1.96 -2.70 -0.85
CA HIS A 287 -1.48 -4.08 -1.05
C HIS A 287 -1.91 -5.02 0.10
N CYS A 288 -2.83 -4.60 0.96
CA CYS A 288 -3.37 -5.40 2.05
C CYS A 288 -4.89 -5.55 1.93
N ASP A 289 -5.47 -6.50 2.68
CA ASP A 289 -6.93 -6.68 2.73
C ASP A 289 -7.59 -5.54 3.49
N PHE A 290 -6.92 -5.09 4.55
CA PHE A 290 -7.36 -4.00 5.40
C PHE A 290 -6.26 -2.96 5.59
N PHE A 291 -6.63 -1.69 5.58
CA PHE A 291 -5.79 -0.57 5.95
C PHE A 291 -6.39 0.16 7.16
N ILE A 292 -5.66 0.18 8.27
CA ILE A 292 -6.11 0.74 9.53
C ILE A 292 -5.29 1.96 9.89
N ALA A 293 -5.95 3.08 10.11
CA ALA A 293 -5.32 4.31 10.62
C ALA A 293 -6.30 5.04 11.55
N ASN A 294 -5.80 5.86 12.48
CA ASN A 294 -6.66 6.70 13.30
C ASN A 294 -6.88 8.10 12.71
N ASP A 295 -6.00 8.55 11.81
CA ASP A 295 -6.12 9.85 11.17
C ASP A 295 -7.28 9.86 10.15
N LYS A 296 -8.35 10.60 10.50
CA LYS A 296 -9.56 10.73 9.66
C LYS A 296 -9.30 11.37 8.29
N LYS A 297 -8.29 12.24 8.17
CA LYS A 297 -7.93 12.90 6.90
C LYS A 297 -7.20 11.92 5.99
N LEU A 298 -6.28 11.14 6.56
CA LEU A 298 -5.60 10.06 5.84
C LEU A 298 -6.62 9.04 5.32
N LEU A 299 -7.51 8.55 6.21
CA LEU A 299 -8.55 7.59 5.81
C LEU A 299 -9.46 8.16 4.71
N ALA A 300 -9.82 9.44 4.80
CA ALA A 300 -10.68 10.08 3.81
C ALA A 300 -10.02 10.21 2.43
N LYS A 301 -8.75 10.61 2.36
CA LYS A 301 -8.00 10.72 1.11
C LYS A 301 -7.74 9.33 0.51
N ALA A 302 -7.37 8.35 1.34
CA ALA A 302 -7.21 6.97 0.92
C ALA A 302 -8.51 6.38 0.35
N LYS A 303 -9.66 6.60 1.00
CA LYS A 303 -10.98 6.15 0.50
C LYS A 303 -11.32 6.70 -0.88
N VAL A 304 -11.02 7.97 -1.14
CA VAL A 304 -11.22 8.60 -2.45
C VAL A 304 -10.37 7.92 -3.52
N LEU A 305 -9.06 7.78 -3.27
CA LEU A 305 -8.16 7.18 -4.25
C LEU A 305 -8.46 5.69 -4.46
N TYR A 306 -8.84 4.96 -3.41
CA TYR A 306 -9.19 3.55 -3.52
C TYR A 306 -10.46 3.35 -4.34
N HIS A 307 -11.46 4.22 -4.16
CA HIS A 307 -12.64 4.20 -5.00
C HIS A 307 -12.27 4.47 -6.47
N GLU A 308 -11.57 5.57 -6.74
CA GLU A 308 -11.22 5.97 -8.11
C GLU A 308 -10.38 4.92 -8.83
N PHE A 309 -9.40 4.34 -8.15
CA PHE A 309 -8.49 3.36 -8.72
C PHE A 309 -9.00 1.92 -8.58
N ASN A 310 -10.26 1.73 -8.18
CA ASN A 310 -10.90 0.42 -8.00
C ASN A 310 -10.08 -0.56 -7.12
N ILE A 311 -9.56 -0.04 -6.00
CA ILE A 311 -8.79 -0.78 -5.00
C ILE A 311 -9.75 -1.27 -3.91
N GLN A 312 -9.91 -2.58 -3.78
CA GLN A 312 -10.85 -3.19 -2.82
C GLN A 312 -10.30 -3.37 -1.40
N THR A 313 -9.15 -2.78 -1.07
CA THR A 313 -8.66 -2.74 0.31
C THR A 313 -9.67 -2.01 1.20
N THR A 314 -10.06 -2.65 2.30
CA THR A 314 -11.03 -2.08 3.23
C THR A 314 -10.34 -1.12 4.21
N ILE A 315 -10.88 0.09 4.35
CA ILE A 315 -10.31 1.13 5.20
C ILE A 315 -11.14 1.31 6.48
N TRP A 316 -10.50 1.16 7.64
CA TRP A 316 -11.14 1.24 8.96
C TRP A 316 -10.35 2.06 9.98
N THR A 317 -11.06 2.58 10.99
CA THR A 317 -10.43 3.05 12.23
C THR A 317 -10.03 1.87 13.13
N PRO A 318 -9.20 2.07 14.17
CA PRO A 318 -8.91 1.02 15.14
C PRO A 318 -10.16 0.46 15.85
N GLU A 319 -11.15 1.30 16.13
CA GLU A 319 -12.42 0.88 16.73
C GLU A 319 -13.23 0.00 15.76
N GLU A 320 -13.31 0.39 14.49
CA GLU A 320 -13.97 -0.41 13.47
C GLU A 320 -13.26 -1.76 13.27
N PHE A 321 -11.93 -1.78 13.28
CA PHE A 321 -11.15 -3.02 13.23
C PHE A 321 -11.54 -3.96 14.36
N ILE A 322 -11.51 -3.50 15.62
CA ILE A 322 -11.86 -4.31 16.79
C ILE A 322 -13.26 -4.91 16.66
N ASN A 323 -14.22 -4.14 16.15
CA ASN A 323 -15.63 -4.54 16.11
C ASN A 323 -16.00 -5.42 14.91
N LYS A 324 -15.24 -5.36 13.81
CA LYS A 324 -15.63 -5.97 12.53
C LYS A 324 -14.74 -7.13 12.10
N ILE A 325 -13.46 -7.15 12.50
CA ILE A 325 -12.47 -8.10 11.93
C ILE A 325 -12.84 -9.57 12.16
N ASP A 326 -13.46 -9.89 13.29
CA ASP A 326 -13.80 -11.28 13.65
C ASP A 326 -14.73 -11.92 12.61
N SER A 327 -15.60 -11.14 11.96
CA SER A 327 -16.50 -11.63 10.89
C SER A 327 -15.78 -12.08 9.61
N PHE A 328 -14.52 -11.69 9.44
CA PHE A 328 -13.69 -12.05 8.29
C PHE A 328 -12.72 -13.19 8.61
N VAL A 329 -12.48 -13.49 9.89
CA VAL A 329 -11.56 -14.53 10.35
C VAL A 329 -12.29 -15.87 10.44
N HIS A 330 -11.69 -16.91 9.90
CA HIS A 330 -12.19 -18.27 10.02
C HIS A 330 -11.65 -18.94 11.27
N THR A 331 -12.57 -19.30 12.17
CA THR A 331 -12.32 -20.28 13.21
C THR A 331 -12.11 -21.63 12.53
N LEU A 332 -10.90 -22.18 12.62
CA LEU A 332 -10.56 -23.39 11.87
C LEU A 332 -11.39 -24.59 12.37
N PRO A 333 -11.89 -25.44 11.45
CA PRO A 333 -12.57 -26.68 11.81
C PRO A 333 -11.65 -27.62 12.59
N GLN A 334 -12.24 -28.49 13.42
CA GLN A 334 -11.44 -29.44 14.22
C GLN A 334 -11.05 -30.70 13.46
N ASN A 335 -11.75 -31.01 12.37
CA ASN A 335 -11.55 -32.23 11.59
C ASN A 335 -12.01 -32.03 10.14
N ALA A 336 -11.65 -32.99 9.28
CA ALA A 336 -11.95 -32.99 7.86
C ALA A 336 -13.45 -32.88 7.55
N LYS A 337 -14.29 -33.61 8.30
CA LYS A 337 -15.74 -33.66 8.07
C LYS A 337 -16.36 -32.27 8.27
N ASP A 338 -16.05 -31.62 9.39
CA ASP A 338 -16.57 -30.29 9.69
C ASP A 338 -16.12 -29.27 8.62
N ALA A 339 -14.86 -29.35 8.18
CA ALA A 339 -14.33 -28.48 7.13
C ALA A 339 -15.07 -28.65 5.80
N ILE A 340 -15.29 -29.89 5.38
CA ILE A 340 -16.00 -30.22 4.14
C ILE A 340 -17.46 -29.71 4.20
N GLU A 341 -18.17 -29.98 5.30
CA GLU A 341 -19.55 -29.55 5.48
C GLU A 341 -19.67 -28.03 5.50
N GLU A 342 -18.75 -27.34 6.19
CA GLU A 342 -18.69 -25.88 6.20
C GLU A 342 -18.34 -25.32 4.81
N GLY A 343 -17.34 -25.89 4.13
CA GLY A 343 -16.93 -25.48 2.79
C GLY A 343 -18.06 -25.59 1.76
N ALA A 344 -18.94 -26.59 1.88
CA ALA A 344 -20.15 -26.68 1.08
C ALA A 344 -21.22 -25.65 1.50
N ARG A 345 -21.37 -25.41 2.80
CA ARG A 345 -22.39 -24.49 3.36
C ARG A 345 -22.13 -23.02 3.02
N ILE A 346 -20.87 -22.60 2.92
CA ILE A 346 -20.51 -21.21 2.59
C ILE A 346 -20.72 -20.86 1.11
N ILE A 347 -21.04 -21.83 0.27
CA ILE A 347 -21.38 -21.61 -1.14
C ILE A 347 -22.85 -21.20 -1.25
N ASP A 348 -23.10 -19.91 -1.48
CA ASP A 348 -24.42 -19.35 -1.77
C ASP A 348 -24.42 -18.72 -3.16
N LEU A 349 -25.11 -19.34 -4.12
CA LEU A 349 -25.22 -18.87 -5.51
C LEU A 349 -25.87 -17.48 -5.64
N LYS A 350 -26.51 -16.95 -4.59
CA LYS A 350 -26.96 -15.55 -4.59
C LYS A 350 -25.80 -14.55 -4.52
N ASN A 351 -24.63 -14.98 -4.05
CA ASN A 351 -23.41 -14.18 -3.95
C ASN A 351 -22.51 -14.33 -5.19
N THR A 352 -23.04 -14.86 -6.30
CA THR A 352 -22.30 -14.96 -7.56
C THR A 352 -21.95 -13.55 -8.06
N VAL A 353 -20.66 -13.32 -8.27
CA VAL A 353 -20.12 -12.07 -8.84
C VAL A 353 -19.69 -12.24 -10.30
N GLU A 354 -19.42 -13.48 -10.72
CA GLU A 354 -18.99 -13.85 -12.07
C GLU A 354 -19.70 -15.15 -12.49
N PHE A 355 -20.25 -15.19 -13.70
CA PHE A 355 -20.89 -16.39 -14.27
C PHE A 355 -20.34 -16.64 -15.67
N HIS A 356 -19.88 -17.88 -15.89
CA HIS A 356 -19.43 -18.34 -17.20
C HIS A 356 -20.28 -19.53 -17.62
N PRO A 357 -21.12 -19.39 -18.67
CA PRO A 357 -21.91 -20.49 -19.18
C PRO A 357 -21.01 -21.50 -19.89
N LYS A 358 -21.47 -22.76 -19.96
CA LYS A 358 -20.85 -23.81 -20.75
C LYS A 358 -20.58 -23.33 -22.18
N SER A 359 -19.34 -23.48 -22.62
CA SER A 359 -18.84 -23.04 -23.93
C SER A 359 -17.58 -23.80 -24.31
N ASP A 360 -17.01 -23.54 -25.48
CA ASP A 360 -15.76 -24.18 -25.93
C ASP A 360 -14.59 -23.98 -24.94
N ASN A 361 -14.62 -22.92 -24.14
CA ASN A 361 -13.61 -22.61 -23.11
C ASN A 361 -13.99 -23.08 -21.70
N TYR A 362 -15.24 -23.51 -21.47
CA TYR A 362 -15.76 -23.92 -20.17
C TYR A 362 -16.62 -25.17 -20.30
N GLU A 363 -16.13 -26.31 -19.82
CA GLU A 363 -16.81 -27.61 -19.94
C GLU A 363 -18.20 -27.64 -19.30
N VAL A 364 -18.38 -26.84 -18.24
CA VAL A 364 -19.61 -26.74 -17.44
C VAL A 364 -19.86 -25.29 -17.03
N ASP A 365 -21.11 -25.00 -16.65
CA ASP A 365 -21.46 -23.73 -16.02
C ASP A 365 -20.61 -23.50 -14.77
N SER A 366 -20.01 -22.32 -14.69
CA SER A 366 -19.09 -21.95 -13.63
C SER A 366 -19.56 -20.69 -12.92
N TYR A 367 -19.75 -20.80 -11.61
CA TYR A 367 -20.20 -19.71 -10.74
C TYR A 367 -19.04 -19.25 -9.87
N GLY A 368 -18.60 -18.02 -10.06
CA GLY A 368 -17.58 -17.37 -9.26
C GLY A 368 -18.19 -16.54 -8.13
N LEU A 369 -17.78 -16.79 -6.89
CA LEU A 369 -18.42 -16.26 -5.69
C LEU A 369 -17.41 -15.61 -4.75
N SER A 370 -17.75 -14.43 -4.23
CA SER A 370 -17.03 -13.87 -3.07
C SER A 370 -17.42 -14.62 -1.81
N LEU A 371 -16.44 -14.99 -1.00
CA LEU A 371 -16.69 -15.66 0.27
C LEU A 371 -17.08 -14.63 1.36
N PRO A 372 -17.93 -15.02 2.33
CA PRO A 372 -18.32 -14.13 3.43
C PRO A 372 -17.18 -13.86 4.43
N MET A 373 -16.14 -14.69 4.41
CA MET A 373 -14.98 -14.66 5.29
C MET A 373 -13.77 -15.24 4.55
N PHE A 374 -12.57 -15.07 5.12
CA PHE A 374 -11.38 -15.72 4.58
C PHE A 374 -11.34 -17.18 5.01
N TYR A 375 -11.87 -18.09 4.18
CA TYR A 375 -11.85 -19.53 4.45
C TYR A 375 -10.41 -20.03 4.59
N PHE A 376 -10.17 -20.87 5.60
CA PHE A 376 -8.83 -21.22 6.13
C PHE A 376 -7.91 -20.01 6.42
N ASN A 377 -8.48 -18.84 6.73
CA ASN A 377 -7.79 -17.56 6.90
C ASN A 377 -6.95 -17.17 5.67
N PHE A 378 -7.33 -17.63 4.47
CA PHE A 378 -6.57 -17.40 3.24
C PHE A 378 -7.48 -17.16 2.04
N PHE A 379 -8.36 -18.11 1.71
CA PHE A 379 -9.19 -18.04 0.51
C PHE A 379 -10.33 -17.03 0.71
N ASN A 380 -10.55 -16.17 -0.27
CA ASN A 380 -11.63 -15.16 -0.25
C ASN A 380 -12.60 -15.31 -1.42
N TYR A 381 -12.39 -16.33 -2.26
CA TYR A 381 -13.16 -16.59 -3.46
C TYR A 381 -13.39 -18.09 -3.62
N ALA A 382 -14.53 -18.47 -4.18
CA ALA A 382 -14.81 -19.83 -4.59
C ALA A 382 -15.35 -19.87 -6.02
N ILE A 383 -15.04 -20.95 -6.73
CA ILE A 383 -15.66 -21.29 -8.01
C ILE A 383 -16.43 -22.59 -7.78
N PHE A 384 -17.72 -22.57 -8.10
CA PHE A 384 -18.61 -23.72 -8.01
C PHE A 384 -18.97 -24.22 -9.40
N GLN A 385 -18.82 -25.53 -9.60
CA GLN A 385 -19.07 -26.23 -10.86
C GLN A 385 -19.78 -27.56 -10.60
N TYR A 386 -20.68 -27.96 -11.50
CA TYR A 386 -21.31 -29.29 -11.48
C TYR A 386 -21.01 -30.04 -12.76
N TYR A 387 -20.43 -31.23 -12.63
CA TYR A 387 -20.11 -32.12 -13.74
C TYR A 387 -21.11 -33.27 -13.78
N GLU A 388 -22.06 -33.19 -14.71
CA GLU A 388 -23.13 -34.17 -14.88
C GLU A 388 -22.60 -35.58 -15.22
N GLU A 389 -21.59 -35.67 -16.10
CA GLU A 389 -20.96 -36.93 -16.51
C GLU A 389 -20.41 -37.73 -15.31
N TYR A 390 -19.85 -37.03 -14.32
CA TYR A 390 -19.26 -37.63 -13.13
C TYR A 390 -20.21 -37.61 -11.92
N ASN A 391 -21.42 -37.07 -12.07
CA ASN A 391 -22.37 -36.78 -11.00
C ASN A 391 -21.67 -36.16 -9.76
N SER A 392 -20.84 -35.15 -10.01
CA SER A 392 -19.91 -34.60 -9.00
C SER A 392 -19.93 -33.07 -8.99
N TYR A 393 -19.81 -32.51 -7.79
CA TYR A 393 -19.59 -31.07 -7.58
C TYR A 393 -18.10 -30.81 -7.41
N VAL A 394 -17.63 -29.69 -7.97
CA VAL A 394 -16.29 -29.18 -7.74
C VAL A 394 -16.38 -27.79 -7.14
N ILE A 395 -15.77 -27.63 -5.96
CA ILE A 395 -15.62 -26.33 -5.29
C ILE A 395 -14.15 -25.98 -5.29
N THR A 396 -13.76 -24.92 -5.99
CA THR A 396 -12.38 -24.43 -6.04
C THR A 396 -12.25 -23.14 -5.24
N PHE A 397 -11.61 -23.20 -4.08
CA PHE A 397 -11.28 -22.04 -3.27
C PHE A 397 -9.98 -21.39 -3.75
N ARG A 398 -10.00 -20.07 -3.91
CA ARG A 398 -8.88 -19.27 -4.42
C ARG A 398 -8.64 -18.02 -3.59
N ARG A 399 -7.40 -17.52 -3.68
CA ARG A 399 -7.06 -16.16 -3.26
C ARG A 399 -7.11 -15.25 -4.48
N VAL A 400 -8.05 -14.30 -4.47
CA VAL A 400 -8.20 -13.28 -5.50
C VAL A 400 -7.84 -11.92 -4.92
N PHE A 401 -6.97 -11.19 -5.60
CA PHE A 401 -6.60 -9.83 -5.26
C PHE A 401 -7.32 -8.86 -6.19
N LYS A 402 -8.19 -8.02 -5.61
CA LYS A 402 -8.82 -6.87 -6.29
C LYS A 402 -8.27 -5.54 -5.74
N ASN A 403 -7.03 -5.60 -5.28
CA ASN A 403 -6.25 -4.48 -4.75
C ASN A 403 -4.90 -4.45 -5.50
N TYR A 404 -3.90 -3.71 -5.01
CA TYR A 404 -2.61 -3.63 -5.69
C TYR A 404 -1.70 -4.85 -5.48
N SER A 405 -2.09 -5.84 -4.68
CA SER A 405 -1.32 -7.08 -4.53
C SER A 405 -1.40 -7.94 -5.78
N ASP A 406 -0.25 -8.43 -6.21
CA ASP A 406 -0.11 -9.50 -7.21
C ASP A 406 0.64 -10.73 -6.66
N PHE A 407 1.14 -10.65 -5.42
CA PHE A 407 2.02 -11.64 -4.79
C PHE A 407 1.39 -12.30 -3.55
N ILE A 408 2.02 -13.38 -3.09
CA ILE A 408 1.76 -14.07 -1.81
C ILE A 408 3.05 -14.13 -0.99
N PHE A 409 2.99 -13.80 0.30
CA PHE A 409 4.10 -14.08 1.21
C PHE A 409 4.20 -15.58 1.41
N TYR A 410 5.41 -16.14 1.30
CA TYR A 410 5.67 -17.56 1.55
C TYR A 410 5.08 -18.04 2.89
N THR A 411 5.19 -17.25 3.96
CA THR A 411 4.58 -17.56 5.27
C THR A 411 3.05 -17.71 5.23
N GLU A 412 2.35 -17.07 4.29
CA GLU A 412 0.90 -17.26 4.14
C GLU A 412 0.59 -18.66 3.62
N LEU A 413 1.40 -19.16 2.68
CA LEU A 413 1.28 -20.51 2.15
C LEU A 413 1.72 -21.55 3.18
N GLU A 414 2.83 -21.32 3.89
CA GLU A 414 3.27 -22.21 4.98
C GLU A 414 2.18 -22.38 6.02
N LYS A 415 1.57 -21.29 6.50
CA LYS A 415 0.48 -21.38 7.49
C LYS A 415 -0.78 -22.00 6.91
N LEU A 416 -1.13 -21.69 5.66
CA LEU A 416 -2.27 -22.33 4.99
C LEU A 416 -2.09 -23.84 4.96
N ILE A 417 -0.94 -24.33 4.48
CA ILE A 417 -0.70 -25.77 4.32
C ILE A 417 -0.67 -26.45 5.68
N ASN A 418 -0.01 -25.87 6.68
CA ASN A 418 -0.04 -26.39 8.05
C ASN A 418 -1.48 -26.47 8.61
N ASN A 419 -2.30 -25.44 8.42
CA ASN A 419 -3.70 -25.46 8.84
C ASN A 419 -4.49 -26.56 8.13
N LEU A 420 -4.29 -26.74 6.82
CA LEU A 420 -4.93 -27.81 6.06
C LEU A 420 -4.50 -29.19 6.54
N GLY A 421 -3.20 -29.41 6.78
CA GLY A 421 -2.67 -30.66 7.32
C GLY A 421 -3.23 -30.99 8.71
N ASN A 422 -3.34 -29.99 9.59
CA ASN A 422 -3.93 -30.18 10.92
C ASN A 422 -5.41 -30.59 10.85
N VAL A 423 -6.16 -30.10 9.86
CA VAL A 423 -7.60 -30.37 9.72
C VAL A 423 -7.88 -31.65 8.95
N PHE A 424 -7.17 -31.90 7.86
CA PHE A 424 -7.38 -33.05 6.97
C PHE A 424 -6.53 -34.27 7.33
N GLY A 425 -5.55 -34.10 8.21
CA GLY A 425 -4.63 -35.15 8.63
C GLY A 425 -3.33 -35.16 7.83
N VAL A 426 -2.31 -35.73 8.45
CA VAL A 426 -0.96 -35.91 7.89
C VAL A 426 -0.48 -37.31 8.23
N ASP A 427 -0.06 -38.08 7.23
CA ASP A 427 0.43 -39.45 7.44
C ASP A 427 1.83 -39.48 8.08
N ASN A 428 2.72 -38.61 7.62
CA ASN A 428 4.09 -38.49 8.11
C ASN A 428 4.50 -37.02 8.23
N GLU A 429 4.72 -36.55 9.45
CA GLU A 429 5.05 -35.14 9.73
C GLU A 429 6.34 -34.68 9.05
N VAL A 430 7.38 -35.53 9.01
CA VAL A 430 8.67 -35.17 8.40
C VAL A 430 8.53 -34.99 6.89
N GLU A 431 7.80 -35.89 6.24
CA GLU A 431 7.52 -35.82 4.80
C GLU A 431 6.60 -34.64 4.46
N PHE A 432 5.64 -34.33 5.34
CA PHE A 432 4.77 -33.19 5.18
C PHE A 432 5.52 -31.86 5.28
N GLN A 433 6.43 -31.71 6.23
CA GLN A 433 7.30 -30.53 6.33
C GLN A 433 8.20 -30.38 5.09
N LYS A 434 8.66 -31.49 4.50
CA LYS A 434 9.37 -31.45 3.20
C LYS A 434 8.44 -30.99 2.08
N THR A 435 7.21 -31.52 2.04
CA THR A 435 6.20 -31.14 1.04
C THR A 435 5.83 -29.66 1.13
N ILE A 436 5.73 -29.09 2.33
CA ILE A 436 5.54 -27.64 2.53
C ILE A 436 6.68 -26.87 1.89
N LYS A 437 7.93 -27.25 2.16
CA LYS A 437 9.09 -26.57 1.57
C LYS A 437 9.08 -26.64 0.05
N ASP A 438 8.81 -27.82 -0.49
CA ASP A 438 8.74 -28.03 -1.94
C ASP A 438 7.61 -27.18 -2.55
N PHE A 439 6.41 -27.19 -1.95
CA PHE A 439 5.26 -26.42 -2.44
C PHE A 439 5.53 -24.90 -2.38
N VAL A 440 6.12 -24.41 -1.29
CA VAL A 440 6.29 -22.97 -1.07
C VAL A 440 7.46 -22.42 -1.88
N TYR A 441 8.61 -23.10 -1.87
CA TYR A 441 9.87 -22.55 -2.38
C TYR A 441 10.31 -23.10 -3.73
N ASN A 442 9.75 -24.22 -4.21
CA ASN A 442 10.08 -24.74 -5.53
C ASN A 442 9.15 -24.17 -6.62
N ILE A 443 9.65 -24.10 -7.86
CA ILE A 443 8.91 -23.61 -9.03
C ILE A 443 8.01 -24.71 -9.62
N GLU A 444 8.36 -25.98 -9.37
CA GLU A 444 7.66 -27.13 -9.92
C GLU A 444 6.21 -27.26 -9.42
N GLU A 445 5.36 -27.85 -10.26
CA GLU A 445 4.00 -28.24 -9.88
C GLU A 445 4.04 -29.18 -8.69
N LYS A 446 3.32 -28.81 -7.64
CA LYS A 446 3.14 -29.64 -6.47
C LYS A 446 1.68 -29.66 -6.07
N THR A 447 1.21 -30.87 -5.77
CA THR A 447 -0.14 -31.13 -5.29
C THR A 447 -0.08 -31.86 -3.96
N ILE A 448 -0.98 -31.51 -3.04
CA ILE A 448 -1.23 -32.26 -1.81
C ILE A 448 -2.65 -32.82 -1.90
N LEU A 449 -2.78 -34.12 -1.66
CA LEU A 449 -4.00 -34.89 -1.85
C LEU A 449 -4.47 -35.46 -0.51
N TRP A 450 -5.75 -35.24 -0.18
CA TRP A 450 -6.44 -35.97 0.88
C TRP A 450 -7.64 -36.69 0.29
N THR A 451 -7.81 -37.96 0.64
CA THR A 451 -8.89 -38.81 0.13
C THR A 451 -9.78 -39.28 1.27
N PHE A 452 -11.08 -39.07 1.09
CA PHE A 452 -12.16 -39.53 1.96
C PHE A 452 -13.18 -40.29 1.09
N ASP A 453 -14.07 -41.08 1.69
CA ASP A 453 -14.94 -42.04 0.98
C ASP A 453 -15.50 -41.56 -0.37
N ASN A 454 -16.19 -40.40 -0.40
CA ASN A 454 -16.78 -39.83 -1.62
C ASN A 454 -16.19 -38.45 -1.99
N ILE A 455 -15.08 -38.07 -1.36
CA ILE A 455 -14.54 -36.71 -1.45
C ILE A 455 -13.04 -36.76 -1.63
N ILE A 456 -12.55 -36.08 -2.66
CA ILE A 456 -11.13 -35.88 -2.89
C ILE A 456 -10.84 -34.39 -2.69
N ILE A 457 -9.87 -34.08 -1.85
CA ILE A 457 -9.40 -32.72 -1.61
C ILE A 457 -8.00 -32.59 -2.22
N VAL A 458 -7.82 -31.59 -3.07
CA VAL A 458 -6.55 -31.29 -3.72
C VAL A 458 -6.14 -29.86 -3.42
N LEU A 459 -4.96 -29.67 -2.83
CA LEU A 459 -4.28 -28.39 -2.83
C LEU A 459 -3.25 -28.40 -3.97
N GLU A 460 -3.38 -27.49 -4.92
CA GLU A 460 -2.46 -27.35 -6.05
C GLU A 460 -1.84 -25.95 -6.08
N LYS A 461 -0.64 -25.85 -6.65
CA LYS A 461 0.02 -24.57 -6.92
C LYS A 461 -0.17 -24.20 -8.39
N ASP A 462 -0.75 -23.04 -8.64
CA ASP A 462 -0.72 -22.38 -9.93
C ASP A 462 0.73 -21.97 -10.26
N VAL A 463 1.32 -22.53 -11.31
CA VAL A 463 2.72 -22.31 -11.67
C VAL A 463 2.99 -20.89 -12.15
N GLU A 464 2.03 -20.29 -12.87
CA GLU A 464 2.19 -18.95 -13.44
C GLU A 464 2.10 -17.88 -12.35
N LEU A 465 1.17 -18.03 -11.42
CA LEU A 465 0.87 -17.04 -10.40
C LEU A 465 1.48 -17.36 -9.03
N GLY A 466 2.01 -18.58 -8.85
CA GLY A 466 2.51 -19.09 -7.57
C GLY A 466 1.42 -19.22 -6.50
N ARG A 467 0.14 -19.31 -6.89
CA ARG A 467 -1.01 -19.24 -5.98
C ARG A 467 -1.53 -20.62 -5.62
N ALA A 468 -1.91 -20.79 -4.36
CA ALA A 468 -2.57 -22.00 -3.90
C ALA A 468 -4.06 -22.00 -4.29
N ASN A 469 -4.52 -23.12 -4.86
CA ASN A 469 -5.93 -23.42 -5.10
C ASN A 469 -6.31 -24.68 -4.32
N LEU A 470 -7.39 -24.62 -3.55
CA LEU A 470 -7.92 -25.77 -2.82
C LEU A 470 -9.21 -26.24 -3.50
N LYS A 471 -9.22 -27.48 -3.99
CA LYS A 471 -10.34 -28.08 -4.71
C LYS A 471 -10.98 -29.19 -3.90
N TYR A 472 -12.29 -29.13 -3.75
CA TYR A 472 -13.11 -30.24 -3.23
C TYR A 472 -13.85 -30.87 -4.39
N PHE A 473 -13.53 -32.13 -4.68
CA PHE A 473 -14.26 -32.98 -5.61
C PHE A 473 -15.22 -33.85 -4.80
N ILE A 474 -16.52 -33.57 -4.89
CA ILE A 474 -17.56 -34.21 -4.08
C ILE A 474 -18.46 -35.02 -5.01
N ARG A 475 -18.39 -36.34 -4.89
CA ARG A 475 -19.27 -37.24 -5.64
C ARG A 475 -20.63 -37.33 -4.96
N LYS A 476 -21.71 -37.17 -5.73
CA LYS A 476 -23.07 -37.34 -5.20
C LYS A 476 -23.37 -38.83 -5.03
N ASN A 477 -23.81 -39.24 -3.84
CA ASN A 477 -24.31 -40.60 -3.62
C ASN A 477 -25.63 -40.80 -4.36
N ASN A 478 -25.82 -41.96 -4.99
CA ASN A 478 -27.03 -42.34 -5.73
C ASN A 478 -28.24 -42.66 -4.82
N SER A 479 -28.35 -42.05 -3.64
CA SER A 479 -29.42 -42.33 -2.68
C SER A 479 -30.18 -41.05 -2.34
N GLY A 480 -31.37 -40.91 -2.96
CA GLY A 480 -32.50 -40.09 -2.48
C GLY A 480 -32.30 -38.59 -2.46
#